data_AF-A0A8T5VPV5-F1
#
_entry.id   AF-A0A8T5VPV5-F1
#
_cell.length_a   1.000
_cell.length_b   1.000
_cell.length_c   1.000
_cell.angle_alpha   90.00
_cell.angle_beta   90.00
_cell.angle_gamma   90.00
#
_symmetry.space_group_name_H-M   'P 1'
#
loop_
_entity.id
_entity.type
_entity.pdbx_description
1 polymer ?
#
loop_
_entity_poly.entity_id
_entity_poly.type
_entity_poly.pdbx_seq_one_letter_code
_entity_poly.pdbx_strand_id
1 'polypeptide(L)' 'MSVIEFEDTPRPRIYARNVLSKCPECDGDLAVLRVIGGRAGCEYWTMRCTDCGGIHLDILEPHRASNDDEAPPPAA' A
#
# COMPACT_ATOMS: atom_id res chain seq x y z
N MET A 1 33.44 8.56 -9.48
CA MET A 1 32.38 7.54 -9.35
C MET A 1 31.20 8.23 -8.68
N SER A 2 30.15 8.54 -9.42
CA SER A 2 29.02 9.33 -8.91
C SER A 2 27.98 8.35 -8.39
N VAL A 3 27.76 8.36 -7.08
CA VAL A 3 26.70 7.57 -6.45
C VAL A 3 25.40 8.33 -6.68
N ILE A 4 24.50 7.75 -7.47
CA ILE A 4 23.17 8.32 -7.70
C ILE A 4 22.35 7.88 -6.49
N GLU A 5 22.16 8.78 -5.52
CA GLU A 5 21.23 8.56 -4.42
C GLU A 5 19.81 8.68 -5.01
N PHE A 6 19.19 7.54 -5.30
CA PHE A 6 17.74 7.48 -5.48
C PHE A 6 17.11 7.76 -4.12
N GLU A 7 16.92 9.04 -3.80
CA GLU A 7 15.94 9.44 -2.81
C GLU A 7 14.57 9.07 -3.38
N ASP A 8 14.12 7.85 -3.08
CA ASP A 8 12.72 7.43 -3.19
C ASP A 8 11.96 8.24 -2.15
N THR A 9 11.76 9.54 -2.41
CA THR A 9 10.88 10.36 -1.61
C THR A 9 9.52 9.70 -1.74
N PRO A 10 8.94 9.08 -0.68
CA PRO A 10 7.71 8.34 -0.84
C PRO A 10 6.63 9.37 -1.11
N ARG A 11 6.24 9.54 -2.38
CA ARG A 11 4.96 10.19 -2.69
C ARG A 11 3.90 9.42 -1.90
N PRO A 12 2.99 10.09 -1.19
CA PRO A 12 1.96 9.39 -0.44
C PRO A 12 1.17 8.53 -1.43
N ARG A 13 1.38 7.21 -1.36
CA ARG A 13 0.67 6.25 -2.20
C ARG A 13 -0.74 6.16 -1.66
N ILE A 14 -1.71 6.56 -2.48
CA ILE A 14 -3.12 6.34 -2.18
C ILE A 14 -3.41 4.90 -2.57
N TYR A 15 -3.77 4.07 -1.59
CA TYR A 15 -4.17 2.68 -1.82
C TYR A 15 -5.68 2.61 -1.97
N ALA A 16 -6.17 1.54 -2.61
CA ALA A 16 -7.60 1.33 -2.79
C ALA A 16 -8.36 1.13 -1.45
N ARG A 17 -7.64 0.79 -0.38
CA ARG A 17 -8.17 0.62 0.97
C ARG A 17 -7.20 1.14 2.02
N ASN A 18 -7.70 1.32 3.24
CA ASN A 18 -6.87 1.62 4.38
C ASN A 18 -5.93 0.45 4.72
N VAL A 19 -4.74 0.81 5.18
CA VAL A 19 -3.74 -0.11 5.73
C VAL A 19 -4.28 -0.75 7.00
N LEU A 20 -4.04 -2.04 7.19
CA LEU A 20 -4.40 -2.77 8.39
C LEU A 20 -3.65 -2.18 9.60
N SER A 21 -4.39 -1.51 10.47
CA SER A 21 -3.86 -0.83 11.66
C SER A 21 -4.13 -1.56 12.96
N LYS A 22 -5.00 -2.58 12.96
CA LYS A 22 -5.44 -3.33 14.14
C LYS A 22 -5.31 -4.83 13.95
N CYS A 23 -4.85 -5.52 15.00
CA CYS A 23 -4.66 -6.96 15.00
C CYS A 23 -6.02 -7.68 14.88
N PRO A 24 -6.23 -8.54 13.87
CA PRO A 24 -7.49 -9.28 13.71
C PRO A 24 -7.82 -10.23 14.86
N GLU A 25 -6.85 -10.59 15.70
CA GLU A 25 -7.02 -11.57 16.78
C GLU A 25 -7.30 -10.92 18.14
N CYS A 26 -6.69 -9.76 18.42
CA CYS A 26 -6.77 -9.13 19.75
C CYS A 26 -7.10 -7.64 19.73
N ASP A 27 -7.33 -7.05 18.54
CA ASP A 27 -7.56 -5.61 18.34
C ASP A 27 -6.41 -4.69 18.82
N GLY A 28 -5.25 -5.28 19.11
CA GLY A 28 -4.03 -4.57 19.45
C GLY A 28 -3.41 -3.81 18.28
N ASP A 29 -2.44 -2.94 18.58
CA ASP A 29 -1.72 -2.19 17.56
C ASP A 29 -0.77 -3.08 16.75
N LEU A 30 -0.56 -2.70 15.48
CA LEU A 30 0.31 -3.39 14.55
C LEU A 30 1.51 -2.52 14.16
N ALA A 31 2.72 -3.09 14.27
CA ALA A 31 3.96 -2.48 13.80
C ALA A 31 4.39 -3.08 12.45
N VAL A 32 4.89 -2.24 11.55
CA VAL A 32 5.45 -2.69 10.26
C VAL A 32 6.77 -3.40 10.50
N LEU A 33 6.84 -4.67 10.10
CA LEU A 33 8.09 -5.44 10.13
C LEU A 33 8.86 -5.30 8.82
N ARG A 34 8.16 -5.36 7.68
CA ARG A 34 8.76 -5.30 6.35
C ARG A 34 7.72 -4.89 5.31
N VAL A 35 8.14 -4.04 4.38
CA VAL A 35 7.38 -3.71 3.16
C VAL A 35 8.14 -4.26 1.96
N ILE A 36 7.44 -5.02 1.10
CA ILE A 36 7.99 -5.57 -0.13
C ILE A 36 7.18 -5.04 -1.30
N GLY A 37 7.84 -4.42 -2.27
CA GLY A 37 7.22 -4.05 -3.53
C GLY A 37 6.83 -5.28 -4.35
N GLY A 38 5.58 -5.32 -4.79
CA GLY A 38 5.00 -6.33 -5.64
C GLY A 38 4.91 -5.92 -7.11
N ARG A 39 4.25 -6.77 -7.89
CA ARG A 39 3.92 -6.46 -9.29
C ARG A 39 2.78 -5.43 -9.35
N ALA A 40 2.68 -4.72 -10.46
CA ALA A 40 1.61 -3.75 -10.73
C ALA A 40 1.46 -2.62 -9.70
N GLY A 41 2.52 -2.32 -8.93
CA GLY A 41 2.50 -1.29 -7.88
C GLY A 41 1.88 -1.75 -6.57
N CYS A 42 1.50 -3.03 -6.44
CA CYS A 42 1.04 -3.59 -5.18
C CYS A 42 2.19 -3.68 -4.17
N GLU A 43 1.87 -3.70 -2.88
CA GLU A 43 2.84 -3.83 -1.81
C GLU A 43 2.38 -4.87 -0.79
N TYR A 44 3.34 -5.60 -0.25
CA TYR A 44 3.13 -6.62 0.76
C TYR A 44 3.73 -6.14 2.08
N TRP A 45 2.87 -5.79 3.02
CA TRP A 45 3.25 -5.26 4.32
C TRP A 45 3.12 -6.38 5.34
N THR A 46 4.25 -6.86 5.85
CA THR A 46 4.26 -7.78 6.99
C THR A 46 4.17 -6.97 8.26
N MET A 47 3.12 -7.22 9.04
CA MET A 47 2.80 -6.52 10.28
C MET A 47 2.97 -7.48 11.46
N ARG A 48 3.47 -6.96 12.59
CA ARG A 48 3.55 -7.69 13.85
C ARG A 48 2.71 -6.98 14.91
N CYS A 49 1.82 -7.69 15.57
CA CYS A 49 1.11 -7.15 16.72
C CYS A 49 2.06 -6.90 17.88
N THR A 50 1.97 -5.71 18.47
CA THR A 50 2.77 -5.32 19.64
C THR A 50 2.30 -5.98 20.92
N ASP A 51 1.07 -6.50 20.94
CA ASP A 51 0.42 -7.00 22.14
C ASP A 51 0.47 -8.53 22.19
N CYS A 52 -0.09 -9.22 21.18
CA CYS A 52 -0.09 -10.69 21.13
C CYS A 52 1.12 -11.27 20.37
N GLY A 53 1.86 -10.46 19.62
CA GLY A 53 2.99 -10.92 18.81
C GLY A 53 2.61 -11.58 17.47
N GLY A 54 1.32 -11.68 17.15
CA GLY A 54 0.81 -12.25 15.90
C GLY A 54 1.37 -11.56 14.64
N ILE A 55 1.59 -12.34 13.58
CA ILE A 55 2.11 -11.85 12.30
C ILE A 55 0.99 -11.86 11.27
N HIS A 56 0.76 -10.71 10.65
CA HIS A 56 -0.29 -10.51 9.65
C HIS A 56 0.29 -9.96 8.36
N LEU A 57 -0.31 -10.33 7.24
CA LEU A 57 0.07 -9.84 5.92
C LEU A 57 -1.01 -8.89 5.42
N ASP A 58 -0.61 -7.67 5.08
CA ASP A 58 -1.48 -6.67 4.50
C ASP A 58 -1.06 -6.40 3.04
N ILE A 59 -1.93 -6.74 2.09
CA ILE A 59 -1.67 -6.58 0.65
C ILE A 59 -2.34 -5.30 0.16
N LEU A 60 -1.53 -4.29 -0.13
CA LEU A 60 -2.02 -2.99 -0.56
C LEU A 60 -1.93 -2.87 -2.07
N GLU A 61 -3.06 -2.59 -2.71
CA GLU A 61 -3.13 -2.32 -4.13
C GLU A 61 -3.20 -0.80 -4.35
N PRO A 62 -2.47 -0.27 -5.35
CA PRO A 62 -2.51 1.15 -5.64
C PRO A 62 -3.93 1.53 -6.08
N HIS A 63 -4.43 2.67 -5.61
CA HIS A 63 -5.68 3.21 -6.10
C HIS A 63 -5.50 3.57 -7.57
N ARG A 64 -6.21 2.86 -8.45
CA ARG A 64 -6.34 3.26 -9.86
C ARG A 64 -7.49 4.23 -9.92
N ALA A 65 -7.19 5.52 -10.10
CA ALA A 65 -8.20 6.44 -10.58
C ALA A 65 -8.68 5.88 -11.94
N SER A 66 -9.91 5.38 -11.99
CA SER A 66 -10.57 5.12 -13.25
C SER A 66 -10.66 6.46 -13.96
N ASN A 67 -9.90 6.61 -15.05
CA ASN A 67 -10.19 7.65 -16.03
C ASN A 67 -11.48 7.24 -16.76
N ASP A 68 -12.61 7.29 -16.07
CA ASP A 68 -13.93 7.35 -16.70
C ASP A 68 -14.22 8.82 -17.04
N ASP A 69 -13.26 9.49 -17.69
CA ASP A 69 -13.55 10.61 -18.57
C ASP A 69 -14.16 10.02 -19.85
N GLU A 70 -15.39 9.51 -19.73
CA GLU A 70 -16.27 9.27 -20.87
C GLU A 70 -16.58 10.62 -21.51
N ALA A 71 -15.66 11.07 -22.36
CA ALA A 71 -15.95 12.10 -23.33
C ALA A 71 -17.02 11.54 -24.27
N PRO A 72 -18.23 12.14 -24.35
CA PRO A 72 -19.24 11.66 -25.27
C PRO A 72 -18.70 11.70 -26.71
N PRO A 73 -18.98 10.68 -27.54
CA PRO A 73 -18.49 10.65 -28.91
C PRO A 73 -18.97 11.90 -29.66
N PRO A 74 -18.14 12.50 -30.52
CA PRO A 74 -18.56 13.66 -31.29
C PRO A 74 -19.75 13.26 -32.16
N ALA A 75 -20.87 13.95 -31.97
CA ALA A 75 -22.03 13.81 -32.84
C ALA A 75 -21.60 14.18 -34.28
N ALA A 76 -21.80 13.24 -35.20
CA ALA A 76 -21.60 13.42 -36.64
C ALA A 76 -22.85 14.01 -37.30
#